data_AF-A0A2X4X2T3-F1
#
_entry.id   AF-A0A2X4X2T3-F1
#
_cell.length_a   1.000
_cell.length_b   1.000
_cell.length_c   1.000
_cell.angle_alpha   90.00
_cell.angle_beta   90.00
_cell.angle_gamma   90.00
#
_symmetry.space_group_name_H-M   'P 1'
#
loop_
_entity.id
_entity.type
_entity.pdbx_description
1 polymer ?
#
loop_
_entity_poly.entity_id
_entity_poly.type
_entity_poly.pdbx_seq_one_letter_code
_entity_poly.pdbx_strand_id
1 'polypeptide(L)'
;MRLKHTERLSYALGVIFVFLLLYSVEISSYWLKNHFAYSSGWLFSAPALTALIFRFSLLKKTGFLKWLKKVGIFPVLSIVGYAVLLLMLIGCATLLRVLLSDIAGLSISLELHWIMFAADTLFILMILLFFYLSKQNIAVLNLSSMHNLYRARLERAYVSVGNYTGKAFQEPRFPCSPLMTYDRKWVEGSSRLTETRSGDDVSLEQYQPHLYGGPIHLINCCINQTVDDRTGNYNADRKGVSLTLSALGVEIGTSDPQPHDPQYFKDECLSKWLAISGAAAATGMGSRTKGGIAALLFISGLRLGYWNKSLLPAPGKNEQGEEKGRKRTKFEEWASRFPRQSAIVGEMFAHLPGLNSENWYISDGGHFDNTGVYALLKRRVSLIVLADCGADPAYGYEDVENLVRKAKIDYATFIEFVGNTRVQASFSHLFTTPETLTTEPNPAPFLLARVVYPDRPQPGVLIVVKPHLVGQLPLDVDQYAKKNSVFPQQTTGDQFFDEAQWEAYHQLGLLLGNS
;
A
#
# COMPACT_ATOMS: atom_id res chain seq x y z
N MET A 1 31.88 -20.59 11.96
CA MET A 1 32.95 -20.16 11.03
C MET A 1 32.52 -20.23 9.55
N ARG A 2 31.84 -21.30 9.10
CA ARG A 2 31.32 -21.42 7.71
C ARG A 2 30.34 -20.30 7.31
N LEU A 3 29.36 -19.97 8.16
CA LEU A 3 28.37 -18.91 7.89
C LEU A 3 29.03 -17.54 7.57
N LYS A 4 30.04 -17.15 8.36
CA LYS A 4 30.79 -15.89 8.15
C LYS A 4 31.57 -15.86 6.84
N HIS A 5 32.08 -17.01 6.37
CA HIS A 5 32.78 -17.08 5.08
C HIS A 5 31.79 -17.04 3.92
N THR A 6 30.62 -17.67 4.05
CA THR A 6 29.54 -17.61 3.06
C THR A 6 28.96 -16.19 2.95
N GLU A 7 28.77 -15.49 4.07
CA GLU A 7 28.37 -14.08 4.07
C GLU A 7 29.42 -13.21 3.37
N ARG A 8 30.69 -13.32 3.75
CA ARG A 8 31.78 -12.55 3.12
C ARG A 8 31.91 -12.83 1.63
N LEU A 9 31.75 -14.09 1.21
CA LEU A 9 31.74 -14.47 -0.21
C LEU A 9 30.54 -13.88 -0.95
N SER A 10 29.34 -13.93 -0.35
CA SER A 10 28.14 -13.31 -0.89
C SER A 10 28.32 -11.80 -1.07
N TYR A 11 28.88 -11.11 -0.06
CA TYR A 11 29.23 -9.68 -0.17
C TYR A 11 30.25 -9.42 -1.28
N ALA A 12 31.31 -10.21 -1.38
CA ALA A 12 32.33 -10.05 -2.43
C ALA A 12 31.75 -10.26 -3.83
N LEU A 13 30.95 -11.31 -4.02
CA LEU A 13 30.24 -11.57 -5.28
C LEU A 13 29.24 -10.46 -5.62
N GLY A 14 28.52 -9.95 -4.62
CA GLY A 14 27.62 -8.80 -4.79
C GLY A 14 28.35 -7.54 -5.23
N VAL A 15 29.51 -7.24 -4.63
CA VAL A 15 30.35 -6.09 -5.02
C VAL A 15 30.86 -6.26 -6.45
N ILE A 16 31.39 -7.44 -6.82
CA ILE A 16 31.84 -7.73 -8.19
C ILE A 16 30.69 -7.55 -9.18
N PHE A 17 29.51 -8.09 -8.86
CA PHE A 17 28.34 -7.96 -9.71
C PHE A 17 27.93 -6.49 -9.92
N VAL A 18 27.95 -5.67 -8.86
CA VAL A 18 27.68 -4.22 -8.96
C VAL A 18 28.71 -3.53 -9.86
N PHE A 19 30.00 -3.84 -9.74
CA PHE A 19 31.02 -3.28 -10.63
C PHE A 19 30.82 -3.70 -12.09
N LEU A 20 30.53 -4.97 -12.35
CA LEU A 20 30.22 -5.46 -13.70
C LEU A 20 28.98 -4.78 -14.29
N LEU A 21 27.95 -4.59 -13.47
CA LEU A 21 26.74 -3.88 -13.86
C LEU A 21 27.06 -2.42 -14.23
N LEU A 22 27.75 -1.68 -13.35
CA LEU A 22 28.15 -0.29 -13.60
C LEU A 22 29.02 -0.17 -14.86
N TYR A 23 29.98 -1.07 -15.04
CA TYR A 23 30.81 -1.13 -16.24
C TYR A 23 29.98 -1.41 -17.51
N SER A 24 29.00 -2.32 -17.44
CA SER A 24 28.10 -2.58 -18.56
C SER A 24 27.22 -1.37 -18.92
N VAL A 25 26.74 -0.65 -17.90
CA VAL A 25 25.98 0.61 -18.07
C VAL A 25 26.87 1.66 -18.72
N GLU A 26 28.13 1.75 -18.29
CA GLU A 26 29.11 2.68 -18.81
C GLU A 26 29.43 2.43 -20.29
N ILE A 27 29.77 1.18 -20.66
CA ILE A 27 30.04 0.80 -22.05
C ILE A 27 28.81 1.07 -22.92
N SER A 28 27.63 0.67 -22.45
CA SER A 28 26.38 0.84 -23.20
C SER A 28 26.09 2.32 -23.42
N SER A 29 26.29 3.14 -22.39
CA SER A 29 26.11 4.58 -22.45
C SER A 29 27.09 5.25 -23.42
N TYR A 30 28.36 4.85 -23.41
CA TYR A 30 29.37 5.34 -24.35
C TYR A 30 29.04 4.96 -25.80
N TRP A 31 28.65 3.70 -26.02
CA TRP A 31 28.24 3.21 -27.34
C TRP A 31 27.01 3.97 -27.86
N LEU A 32 25.99 4.15 -27.01
CA LEU A 32 24.78 4.91 -27.33
C LEU A 32 25.11 6.37 -27.70
N LYS A 33 25.91 7.05 -26.88
CA LYS A 33 26.35 8.42 -27.17
C LYS A 33 27.04 8.49 -28.53
N ASN A 34 28.02 7.64 -28.79
CA ASN A 34 28.77 7.69 -30.06
C ASN A 34 27.92 7.30 -31.28
N HIS A 35 26.97 6.39 -31.12
CA HIS A 35 26.10 5.99 -32.22
C HIS A 35 25.05 7.05 -32.57
N PHE A 36 24.49 7.73 -31.56
CA PHE A 36 23.42 8.72 -31.74
C PHE A 36 23.91 10.17 -31.85
N ALA A 37 25.07 10.53 -31.28
CA ALA A 37 25.62 11.90 -31.36
C ALA A 37 26.16 12.25 -32.76
N TYR A 38 26.59 11.27 -33.56
CA TYR A 38 27.05 11.50 -34.94
C TYR A 38 25.93 11.45 -36.00
N SER A 39 24.72 11.03 -35.62
CA SER A 39 23.53 11.20 -36.46
C SER A 39 22.92 12.56 -36.14
N SER A 40 22.89 13.48 -37.11
CA SER A 40 22.42 14.87 -37.02
C SER A 40 20.89 15.00 -36.77
N GLY A 41 20.36 14.31 -35.77
CA GLY A 41 18.92 14.15 -35.53
C GLY A 41 18.58 13.98 -34.06
N TRP A 42 19.00 14.94 -33.23
CA TRP A 42 18.72 14.99 -31.79
C TRP A 42 17.23 15.14 -31.42
N LEU A 43 16.34 15.25 -32.40
CA LEU A 43 14.90 15.43 -32.19
C LEU A 43 14.08 14.13 -32.19
N PHE A 44 14.69 12.94 -32.37
CA PHE A 44 13.91 11.69 -32.56
C PHE A 44 14.29 10.51 -31.65
N SER A 45 14.79 10.76 -30.42
CA SER A 45 14.97 9.68 -29.42
C SER A 45 13.64 9.16 -28.83
N ALA A 46 12.57 9.96 -28.87
CA ALA A 46 11.23 9.51 -28.48
C ALA A 46 10.64 8.46 -29.47
N PRO A 47 10.69 8.66 -30.82
CA PRO A 47 10.28 7.68 -31.81
C PRO A 47 10.94 6.31 -31.70
N ALA A 48 12.24 6.24 -31.42
CA ALA A 48 12.97 4.98 -31.33
C ALA A 48 12.54 4.14 -30.12
N LEU A 49 12.32 4.79 -28.97
CA LEU A 49 11.77 4.16 -27.78
C LEU A 49 10.31 3.74 -28.02
N THR A 50 9.49 4.59 -28.64
CA THR A 50 8.12 4.24 -29.01
C THR A 50 8.08 3.13 -30.07
N ALA A 51 8.99 3.06 -31.04
CA ALA A 51 9.04 2.01 -32.05
C ALA A 51 9.47 0.67 -31.47
N LEU A 52 10.31 0.67 -30.43
CA LEU A 52 10.69 -0.53 -29.69
C LEU A 52 9.53 -1.03 -28.82
N ILE A 53 8.79 -0.11 -28.18
CA ILE A 53 7.54 -0.39 -27.45
C ILE A 53 6.43 -0.86 -28.41
N PHE A 54 6.32 -0.26 -29.60
CA PHE A 54 5.34 -0.62 -30.63
C PHE A 54 5.66 -1.97 -31.27
N ARG A 55 6.94 -2.30 -31.50
CA ARG A 55 7.39 -3.64 -31.93
C ARG A 55 7.13 -4.71 -30.87
N PHE A 56 7.23 -4.37 -29.59
CA PHE A 56 6.83 -5.26 -28.49
C PHE A 56 5.31 -5.44 -28.40
N SER A 57 4.54 -4.36 -28.63
CA SER A 57 3.07 -4.38 -28.71
C SER A 57 2.55 -5.21 -29.90
N LEU A 58 3.33 -5.26 -30.99
CA LEU A 58 3.06 -6.08 -32.18
C LEU A 58 3.33 -7.58 -32.00
N LEU A 59 3.96 -8.01 -30.89
CA LEU A 59 4.06 -9.43 -30.51
C LEU A 59 2.77 -9.93 -29.86
N LYS A 60 1.60 -9.60 -30.43
CA LYS A 60 0.35 -10.31 -30.16
C LYS A 60 0.37 -11.66 -30.87
N LYS A 61 1.15 -12.61 -30.33
CA LYS A 61 0.92 -14.04 -30.60
C LYS A 61 0.03 -14.60 -29.49
N THR A 62 -1.04 -15.27 -29.89
CA THR A 62 -2.00 -16.02 -29.04
C THR A 62 -1.34 -17.04 -28.10
N GLY A 63 -0.08 -17.42 -28.35
CA GLY A 63 0.74 -18.24 -27.45
C GLY A 63 1.30 -17.51 -26.23
N PHE A 64 1.53 -16.19 -26.30
CA PHE A 64 2.08 -15.41 -25.18
C PHE A 64 1.11 -15.38 -24.00
N LEU A 65 -0.19 -15.15 -24.24
CA LEU A 65 -1.20 -15.19 -23.18
C LEU A 65 -1.30 -16.57 -22.50
N LYS A 66 -1.18 -17.66 -23.27
CA LYS A 66 -1.16 -19.03 -22.73
C LYS A 66 0.10 -19.29 -21.90
N TRP A 67 1.26 -18.83 -22.37
CA TRP A 67 2.52 -18.92 -21.63
C TRP A 67 2.48 -18.06 -20.35
N LEU A 68 1.92 -16.86 -20.41
CA LEU A 68 1.77 -15.95 -19.27
C LEU A 68 0.82 -16.51 -18.21
N LYS A 69 -0.27 -17.18 -18.61
CA LYS A 69 -1.13 -17.95 -17.70
C LYS A 69 -0.38 -19.10 -17.02
N LYS A 70 0.59 -19.72 -17.70
CA LYS A 70 1.39 -20.85 -17.16
C LYS A 70 2.50 -20.40 -16.20
N VAL A 71 3.20 -19.31 -16.53
CA VAL A 71 4.32 -18.77 -15.73
C VAL A 71 3.85 -17.82 -14.62
N GLY A 72 2.62 -17.30 -14.76
CA GLY A 72 2.11 -16.23 -13.92
C GLY A 72 2.60 -14.86 -14.37
N ILE A 73 1.78 -13.83 -14.19
CA ILE A 73 2.09 -12.46 -14.62
C ILE A 73 3.17 -11.79 -13.75
N PHE A 74 3.21 -12.11 -12.46
CA PHE A 74 4.07 -11.43 -11.48
C PHE A 74 5.58 -11.64 -11.67
N PRO A 75 6.10 -12.85 -12.00
CA PRO A 75 7.53 -13.04 -12.30
C PRO A 75 7.97 -12.28 -13.55
N VAL A 76 7.15 -12.29 -14.60
CA VAL A 76 7.42 -11.56 -15.85
C VAL A 76 7.49 -10.06 -15.57
N LEU A 77 6.50 -9.53 -14.84
CA LEU A 77 6.46 -8.12 -14.47
C LEU A 77 7.68 -7.71 -13.63
N SER A 78 8.17 -8.61 -12.77
CA SER A 78 9.38 -8.35 -11.98
C SER A 78 10.64 -8.23 -12.86
N ILE A 79 10.80 -9.11 -13.86
CA ILE A 79 11.94 -9.04 -14.79
C ILE A 79 11.87 -7.75 -15.62
N VAL A 80 10.69 -7.43 -16.14
CA VAL A 80 10.45 -6.18 -16.88
C VAL A 80 10.81 -4.98 -16.01
N GLY A 81 10.47 -4.98 -14.73
CA GLY A 81 10.82 -3.91 -13.82
C GLY A 81 12.30 -3.64 -13.66
N TYR A 82 13.09 -4.70 -13.47
CA TYR A 82 14.54 -4.54 -13.42
C TYR A 82 15.13 -4.12 -14.78
N ALA A 83 14.57 -4.60 -15.89
CA ALA A 83 14.99 -4.17 -17.22
C ALA A 83 14.71 -2.68 -17.47
N VAL A 84 13.53 -2.18 -17.09
CA VAL A 84 13.17 -0.75 -17.17
C VAL A 84 14.09 0.08 -16.28
N LEU A 85 14.37 -0.37 -15.06
CA LEU A 85 15.32 0.30 -14.17
C LEU A 85 16.72 0.40 -14.80
N LEU A 86 17.22 -0.70 -15.38
CA LEU A 86 18.51 -0.73 -16.05
C LEU A 86 18.56 0.22 -17.26
N LEU A 87 17.52 0.21 -18.09
CA LEU A 87 17.40 1.12 -19.24
C LEU A 87 17.33 2.58 -18.80
N MET A 88 16.61 2.89 -17.72
CA MET A 88 16.57 4.23 -17.14
C MET A 88 17.95 4.67 -16.66
N LEU A 89 18.69 3.78 -15.97
CA LEU A 89 20.06 4.08 -15.53
C LEU A 89 21.00 4.34 -16.71
N ILE A 90 20.94 3.52 -17.77
CA ILE A 90 21.70 3.73 -19.01
C ILE A 90 21.29 5.07 -19.66
N GLY A 91 20.00 5.37 -19.73
CA GLY A 91 19.48 6.62 -20.28
C GLY A 91 19.97 7.85 -19.53
N CYS A 92 19.87 7.86 -18.19
CA CYS A 92 20.37 8.94 -17.35
C CYS A 92 21.89 9.09 -17.46
N ALA A 93 22.65 8.00 -17.47
CA ALA A 93 24.11 8.04 -17.66
C ALA A 93 24.48 8.62 -19.03
N THR A 94 23.73 8.27 -20.08
CA THR A 94 23.95 8.78 -21.44
C THR A 94 23.61 10.25 -21.54
N LEU A 95 22.47 10.68 -21.01
CA LEU A 95 22.08 12.09 -20.95
C LEU A 95 23.12 12.92 -20.19
N LEU A 96 23.59 12.41 -19.05
CA LEU A 96 24.63 13.08 -18.27
C LEU A 96 25.90 13.28 -19.10
N ARG A 97 26.37 12.23 -19.79
CA ARG A 97 27.56 12.30 -20.65
C ARG A 97 27.43 13.24 -21.82
N VAL A 98 26.21 13.43 -22.33
CA VAL A 98 25.92 14.41 -23.38
C VAL A 98 26.05 15.82 -22.81
N LEU A 99 25.34 16.10 -21.71
CA LEU A 99 25.33 17.43 -21.10
C LEU A 99 26.75 17.87 -20.75
N LEU A 100 27.56 16.96 -20.21
CA LEU A 100 28.96 17.19 -19.91
C LEU A 100 29.81 17.46 -21.17
N SER A 101 29.53 16.80 -22.30
CA SER A 101 30.27 17.08 -23.55
C SER A 101 29.85 18.35 -24.27
N ASP A 102 28.57 18.72 -24.22
CA ASP A 102 28.10 19.96 -24.85
C ASP A 102 28.60 21.19 -24.09
N ILE A 103 28.70 21.10 -22.76
CA ILE A 103 29.39 22.11 -21.93
C ILE A 103 30.89 22.18 -22.29
N ALA A 104 31.50 21.04 -22.66
CA ALA A 104 32.93 20.96 -22.94
C ALA A 104 33.35 21.45 -24.33
N GLY A 105 32.44 21.60 -25.30
CA GLY A 105 32.50 22.46 -26.51
C GLY A 105 33.78 22.56 -27.36
N LEU A 106 34.84 21.78 -27.11
CA LEU A 106 36.17 22.00 -27.69
C LEU A 106 36.74 20.71 -28.30
N SER A 107 37.20 20.87 -29.54
CA SER A 107 38.03 19.92 -30.28
C SER A 107 39.20 19.40 -29.41
N ILE A 108 39.25 18.09 -29.24
CA ILE A 108 39.96 17.40 -28.16
C ILE A 108 41.48 17.40 -28.39
N SER A 109 42.22 18.13 -27.54
CA SER A 109 43.65 17.95 -27.30
C SER A 109 43.88 17.18 -25.98
N LEU A 110 45.07 16.60 -25.79
CA LEU A 110 45.42 15.81 -24.59
C LEU A 110 45.27 16.62 -23.27
N GLU A 111 45.41 17.95 -23.33
CA GLU A 111 45.34 18.84 -22.16
C GLU A 111 43.91 19.06 -21.63
N LEU A 112 42.88 18.91 -22.47
CA LEU A 112 41.48 19.13 -22.07
C LEU A 112 40.83 17.93 -21.34
N HIS A 113 41.47 16.75 -21.35
CA HIS A 113 40.98 15.58 -20.60
C HIS A 113 40.95 15.82 -19.09
N TRP A 114 41.93 16.56 -18.56
CA TRP A 114 41.97 16.94 -17.16
C TRP A 114 40.85 17.93 -16.80
N ILE A 115 40.46 18.81 -17.72
CA ILE A 115 39.35 19.75 -17.53
C ILE A 115 38.01 19.01 -17.53
N MET A 116 37.80 18.06 -18.44
CA MET A 116 36.60 17.21 -18.44
C MET A 116 36.52 16.35 -17.19
N PHE A 117 37.62 15.71 -16.79
CA PHE A 117 37.70 14.98 -15.53
C PHE A 117 37.42 15.89 -14.32
N ALA A 118 37.93 17.11 -14.31
CA ALA A 118 37.64 18.10 -13.27
C ALA A 118 36.16 18.54 -13.26
N ALA A 119 35.54 18.71 -14.43
CA ALA A 119 34.12 19.04 -14.55
C ALA A 119 33.21 17.88 -14.09
N ASP A 120 33.53 16.65 -14.50
CA ASP A 120 32.81 15.44 -14.08
C ASP A 120 32.92 15.22 -12.58
N THR A 121 34.13 15.36 -12.02
CA THR A 121 34.36 15.26 -10.58
C THR A 121 33.63 16.37 -9.82
N LEU A 122 33.66 17.63 -10.30
CA LEU A 122 32.90 18.73 -9.71
C LEU A 122 31.39 18.44 -9.74
N PHE A 123 30.86 17.96 -10.86
CA PHE A 123 29.45 17.61 -10.99
C PHE A 123 29.03 16.48 -10.05
N ILE A 124 29.84 15.42 -9.95
CA ILE A 124 29.61 14.33 -8.98
C ILE A 124 29.66 14.88 -7.55
N LEU A 125 30.62 15.76 -7.23
CA LEU A 125 30.71 16.41 -5.92
C LEU A 125 29.48 17.26 -5.63
N MET A 126 28.93 17.99 -6.62
CA MET A 126 27.68 18.74 -6.47
C MET A 126 26.49 17.83 -6.21
N ILE A 127 26.38 16.68 -6.90
CA ILE A 127 25.34 15.68 -6.64
C ILE A 127 25.47 15.12 -5.22
N LEU A 128 26.69 14.73 -4.81
CA LEU A 128 26.96 14.21 -3.48
C LEU A 128 26.66 15.25 -2.40
N LEU A 129 27.02 16.52 -2.65
CA LEU A 129 26.69 17.64 -1.76
C LEU A 129 25.18 17.84 -1.68
N PHE A 130 24.46 17.82 -2.80
CA PHE A 130 23.00 17.91 -2.83
C PHE A 130 22.37 16.76 -2.01
N PHE A 131 22.82 15.52 -2.20
CA PHE A 131 22.34 14.39 -1.42
C PHE A 131 22.68 14.55 0.08
N TYR A 132 23.86 15.03 0.42
CA TYR A 132 24.25 15.28 1.80
C TYR A 132 23.38 16.36 2.46
N LEU A 133 23.16 17.50 1.78
CA LEU A 133 22.35 18.61 2.29
C LEU A 133 20.87 18.21 2.44
N SER A 134 20.38 17.34 1.55
CA SER A 134 18.98 16.92 1.53
C SER A 134 18.69 15.60 2.26
N LYS A 135 19.69 15.02 2.95
CA LYS A 135 19.61 13.67 3.54
C LYS A 135 18.47 13.45 4.54
N GLN A 136 18.01 14.51 5.21
CA GLN A 136 16.96 14.44 6.23
C GLN A 136 15.54 14.55 5.66
N ASN A 137 15.38 14.98 4.41
CA ASN A 137 14.07 15.27 3.84
C ASN A 137 13.45 14.03 3.17
N ILE A 138 12.93 13.11 3.99
CA ILE A 138 12.23 11.90 3.53
C ILE A 138 10.88 12.25 2.87
N ALA A 139 10.25 13.37 3.25
CA ALA A 139 8.96 13.78 2.71
C ALA A 139 8.97 13.95 1.18
N VAL A 140 10.14 14.21 0.57
CA VAL A 140 10.30 14.23 -0.89
C VAL A 140 9.86 12.93 -1.55
N LEU A 141 10.03 11.77 -0.89
CA LEU A 141 9.54 10.51 -1.41
C LEU A 141 8.00 10.51 -1.48
N ASN A 142 7.30 11.10 -0.52
CA ASN A 142 5.85 11.15 -0.58
C ASN A 142 5.35 12.17 -1.62
N LEU A 143 6.14 13.22 -1.89
CA LEU A 143 5.82 14.23 -2.91
C LEU A 143 6.03 13.73 -4.34
N SER A 144 6.90 12.74 -4.55
CA SER A 144 7.14 12.11 -5.85
C SER A 144 6.22 10.93 -6.15
N SER A 145 5.15 10.75 -5.39
CA SER A 145 4.17 9.67 -5.55
C SER A 145 2.76 10.20 -5.78
N MET A 146 1.87 9.32 -6.26
CA MET A 146 0.45 9.63 -6.46
C MET A 146 -0.35 9.67 -5.16
N HIS A 147 0.27 9.37 -4.01
CA HIS A 147 -0.40 9.33 -2.72
C HIS A 147 -1.15 10.63 -2.40
N ASN A 148 -0.52 11.80 -2.57
CA ASN A 148 -1.15 13.07 -2.22
C ASN A 148 -2.37 13.38 -3.12
N LEU A 149 -2.32 12.99 -4.40
CA LEU A 149 -3.48 13.13 -5.29
C LEU A 149 -4.62 12.21 -4.84
N TYR A 150 -4.30 10.97 -4.50
CA TYR A 150 -5.26 9.99 -3.99
C TYR A 150 -5.90 10.45 -2.68
N ARG A 151 -5.08 10.85 -1.70
CA ARG A 151 -5.50 11.44 -0.42
C ARG A 151 -6.46 12.61 -0.64
N ALA A 152 -6.06 13.58 -1.47
CA ALA A 152 -6.88 14.77 -1.67
C ALA A 152 -8.26 14.44 -2.27
N ARG A 153 -8.39 13.38 -3.08
CA ARG A 153 -9.70 12.93 -3.59
C ARG A 153 -10.54 12.27 -2.51
N LEU A 154 -9.95 11.39 -1.70
CA LEU A 154 -10.65 10.75 -0.58
C LEU A 154 -11.11 11.74 0.49
N GLU A 155 -10.25 12.71 0.83
CA GLU A 155 -10.56 13.81 1.74
C GLU A 155 -11.84 14.53 1.30
N ARG A 156 -11.86 14.98 0.03
CA ARG A 156 -12.98 15.74 -0.51
C ARG A 156 -14.24 14.90 -0.71
N ALA A 157 -14.13 13.62 -1.03
CA ALA A 157 -15.29 12.76 -1.25
C ALA A 157 -15.92 12.23 0.05
N TYR A 158 -15.10 11.83 1.04
CA TYR A 158 -15.57 11.06 2.20
C TYR A 158 -15.34 11.74 3.56
N VAL A 159 -14.23 12.45 3.74
CA VAL A 159 -13.92 13.09 5.04
C VAL A 159 -14.66 14.42 5.17
N SER A 160 -14.73 15.17 4.07
CA SER A 160 -15.36 16.48 4.00
C SER A 160 -16.87 16.48 4.33
N VAL A 161 -17.52 15.31 4.33
CA VAL A 161 -18.93 15.14 4.72
C VAL A 161 -19.18 15.68 6.14
N GLY A 162 -18.16 15.72 6.99
CA GLY A 162 -18.21 16.37 8.30
C GLY A 162 -18.16 17.90 8.30
N ASN A 163 -17.90 18.55 7.16
CA ASN A 163 -17.68 19.99 6.97
C ASN A 163 -18.97 20.70 6.52
N TYR A 164 -19.89 20.94 7.46
CA TYR A 164 -21.16 21.61 7.23
C TYR A 164 -21.45 22.77 8.20
N THR A 165 -22.37 23.66 7.83
CA THR A 165 -22.79 24.83 8.64
C THR A 165 -23.28 24.42 10.03
N GLY A 166 -22.84 25.14 11.07
CA GLY A 166 -23.18 24.85 12.48
C GLY A 166 -22.01 24.29 13.29
N LYS A 167 -20.89 23.94 12.64
CA LYS A 167 -19.57 23.78 13.26
C LYS A 167 -18.77 25.08 13.12
N ALA A 168 -17.67 25.22 13.88
CA ALA A 168 -16.84 26.43 13.96
C ALA A 168 -16.06 26.82 12.68
N PHE A 169 -16.54 26.43 11.50
CA PHE A 169 -15.89 26.69 10.21
C PHE A 169 -16.44 27.96 9.57
N GLN A 170 -15.55 28.85 9.12
CA GLN A 170 -15.92 30.12 8.49
C GLN A 170 -16.58 29.93 7.10
N GLU A 171 -16.13 28.92 6.35
CA GLU A 171 -16.65 28.59 5.01
C GLU A 171 -16.85 27.07 4.87
N PRO A 172 -18.00 26.53 5.31
CA PRO A 172 -18.25 25.09 5.24
C PRO A 172 -18.46 24.63 3.80
N ARG A 173 -18.10 23.37 3.52
CA ARG A 173 -18.34 22.75 2.20
C ARG A 173 -19.82 22.55 1.91
N PHE A 174 -20.56 22.09 2.92
CA PHE A 174 -21.98 21.79 2.80
C PHE A 174 -22.82 22.82 3.59
N PRO A 175 -23.91 23.33 3.02
CA PRO A 175 -24.73 24.34 3.68
C PRO A 175 -25.52 23.77 4.88
N CYS A 176 -25.73 22.46 4.94
CA CYS A 176 -26.43 21.76 6.01
C CYS A 176 -25.82 20.37 6.25
N SER A 177 -26.25 19.69 7.32
CA SER A 177 -25.85 18.31 7.58
C SER A 177 -26.26 17.39 6.42
N PRO A 178 -25.37 16.53 5.89
CA PRO A 178 -25.70 15.54 4.86
C PRO A 178 -26.73 14.48 5.28
N LEU A 179 -27.07 14.41 6.58
CA LEU A 179 -28.09 13.51 7.12
C LEU A 179 -29.52 14.08 7.01
N MET A 180 -29.67 15.35 6.61
CA MET A 180 -30.99 15.96 6.40
C MET A 180 -31.63 15.41 5.12
N THR A 181 -32.96 15.45 5.07
CA THR A 181 -33.71 15.04 3.87
C THR A 181 -33.23 15.83 2.65
N TYR A 182 -33.06 15.11 1.54
CA TYR A 182 -32.63 15.67 0.27
C TYR A 182 -33.53 16.85 -0.15
N ASP A 183 -32.92 18.01 -0.41
CA ASP A 183 -33.52 19.13 -1.11
C ASP A 183 -32.46 19.70 -2.07
N ARG A 184 -32.88 19.88 -3.32
CA ARG A 184 -32.06 20.38 -4.43
C ARG A 184 -31.38 21.71 -4.09
N LYS A 185 -32.02 22.57 -3.30
CA LYS A 185 -31.44 23.86 -2.87
C LYS A 185 -30.13 23.70 -2.10
N TRP A 186 -29.99 22.65 -1.30
CA TRP A 186 -28.76 22.37 -0.54
C TRP A 186 -27.63 21.87 -1.44
N VAL A 187 -27.96 21.12 -2.50
CA VAL A 187 -26.99 20.65 -3.48
C VAL A 187 -26.40 21.81 -4.26
N GLU A 188 -27.23 22.77 -4.68
CA GLU A 188 -26.79 23.96 -5.41
C GLU A 188 -25.88 24.88 -4.57
N GLY A 189 -26.05 24.89 -3.24
CA GLY A 189 -25.19 25.63 -2.30
C GLY A 189 -23.92 24.89 -1.88
N SER A 190 -23.71 23.64 -2.30
CA SER A 190 -22.54 22.84 -1.92
C SER A 190 -21.31 23.21 -2.75
N SER A 191 -20.15 23.30 -2.10
CA SER A 191 -18.88 23.59 -2.79
C SER A 191 -18.44 22.44 -3.69
N ARG A 192 -17.81 22.76 -4.83
CA ARG A 192 -17.33 21.76 -5.78
C ARG A 192 -16.29 20.83 -5.16
N LEU A 193 -16.33 19.55 -5.51
CA LEU A 193 -15.33 18.54 -5.11
C LEU A 193 -13.93 18.83 -5.68
N THR A 194 -13.80 19.72 -6.67
CA THR A 194 -12.50 20.14 -7.21
C THR A 194 -11.81 21.20 -6.35
N GLU A 195 -12.57 21.92 -5.52
CA GLU A 195 -12.05 22.99 -4.66
C GLU A 195 -11.60 22.41 -3.31
N THR A 196 -10.52 22.92 -2.77
CA THR A 196 -10.07 22.64 -1.40
C THR A 196 -10.74 23.62 -0.44
N ARG A 197 -11.35 23.13 0.65
CA ARG A 197 -11.95 23.99 1.69
C ARG A 197 -11.26 23.74 3.03
N SER A 198 -11.13 24.79 3.83
CA SER A 198 -10.71 24.63 5.23
C SER A 198 -11.72 23.78 5.98
N GLY A 199 -11.25 22.80 6.75
CA GLY A 199 -12.12 21.90 7.53
C GLY A 199 -12.60 20.65 6.78
N ASP A 200 -12.14 20.42 5.53
CA ASP A 200 -12.38 19.15 4.83
C ASP A 200 -11.67 17.96 5.47
N ASP A 201 -10.60 18.23 6.22
CA ASP A 201 -9.84 17.26 6.99
C ASP A 201 -9.83 17.66 8.47
N VAL A 202 -9.61 16.68 9.34
CA VAL A 202 -9.55 16.84 10.79
C VAL A 202 -8.29 16.18 11.32
N SER A 203 -7.69 16.75 12.37
CA SER A 203 -6.58 16.06 13.02
C SER A 203 -7.06 14.73 13.59
N LEU A 204 -6.23 13.70 13.51
CA LEU A 204 -6.59 12.37 13.97
C LEU A 204 -6.91 12.38 15.48
N GLU A 205 -6.20 13.20 16.26
CA GLU A 205 -6.44 13.40 17.69
C GLU A 205 -7.84 13.97 17.99
N GLN A 206 -8.30 14.94 17.19
CA GLN A 206 -9.61 15.57 17.35
C GLN A 206 -10.76 14.73 16.81
N TYR A 207 -10.46 13.70 16.01
CA TYR A 207 -11.47 12.82 15.42
C TYR A 207 -12.02 11.81 16.44
N GLN A 208 -12.90 12.29 17.33
CA GLN A 208 -13.45 11.52 18.45
C GLN A 208 -14.96 11.29 18.30
N PRO A 209 -15.43 10.56 17.27
CA PRO A 209 -16.86 10.31 17.04
C PRO A 209 -17.55 9.61 18.23
N HIS A 210 -16.81 8.82 19.00
CA HIS A 210 -17.31 8.11 20.19
C HIS A 210 -17.81 9.02 21.32
N LEU A 211 -17.32 10.26 21.41
CA LEU A 211 -17.84 11.24 22.37
C LEU A 211 -19.22 11.79 21.96
N TYR A 212 -19.61 11.59 20.71
CA TYR A 212 -20.88 12.06 20.14
C TYR A 212 -21.83 10.89 19.79
N GLY A 213 -21.60 9.72 20.39
CA GLY A 213 -22.43 8.52 20.16
C GLY A 213 -22.06 7.71 18.91
N GLY A 214 -21.00 8.07 18.19
CA GLY A 214 -20.46 7.28 17.08
C GLY A 214 -19.56 6.12 17.55
N PRO A 215 -19.11 5.25 16.63
CA PRO A 215 -18.16 4.18 16.97
C PRO A 215 -16.73 4.72 17.15
N ILE A 216 -15.89 4.00 17.91
CA ILE A 216 -14.45 4.21 17.85
C ILE A 216 -13.96 3.73 16.49
N HIS A 217 -13.39 4.62 15.69
CA HIS A 217 -12.85 4.27 14.38
C HIS A 217 -11.42 3.72 14.54
N LEU A 218 -11.25 2.45 14.22
CA LEU A 218 -9.94 1.79 14.12
C LEU A 218 -9.53 1.75 12.63
N ILE A 219 -8.43 2.40 12.29
CA ILE A 219 -7.88 2.45 10.93
C ILE A 219 -6.77 1.42 10.82
N ASN A 220 -6.96 0.41 9.97
CA ASN A 220 -5.99 -0.65 9.77
C ASN A 220 -5.02 -0.32 8.62
N CYS A 221 -3.73 -0.57 8.84
CA CYS A 221 -2.62 -0.31 7.94
C CYS A 221 -1.59 -1.44 8.06
N CYS A 222 -0.66 -1.50 7.11
CA CYS A 222 0.45 -2.45 7.15
C CYS A 222 1.79 -1.71 7.20
N ILE A 223 2.58 -1.92 8.26
CA ILE A 223 4.00 -1.54 8.27
C ILE A 223 4.74 -2.60 7.47
N ASN A 224 5.28 -2.22 6.31
CA ASN A 224 5.97 -3.18 5.46
C ASN A 224 7.38 -3.46 6.00
N GLN A 225 7.69 -4.74 6.07
CA GLN A 225 8.90 -5.25 6.69
C GLN A 225 9.39 -6.47 5.93
N THR A 226 10.27 -6.27 4.95
CA THR A 226 10.87 -7.39 4.22
C THR A 226 12.10 -7.95 4.91
N VAL A 227 12.61 -7.25 5.93
CA VAL A 227 13.69 -7.71 6.81
C VAL A 227 13.13 -7.96 8.20
N ASP A 228 13.22 -9.20 8.66
CA ASP A 228 12.81 -9.60 9.99
C ASP A 228 13.58 -8.82 11.07
N ASP A 229 12.87 -8.31 12.06
CA ASP A 229 13.40 -7.39 13.06
C ASP A 229 14.26 -8.10 14.11
N ARG A 230 13.94 -9.37 14.36
CA ARG A 230 14.63 -10.24 15.33
C ARG A 230 15.87 -10.88 14.74
N THR A 231 15.77 -11.42 13.53
CA THR A 231 16.83 -12.22 12.89
C THR A 231 17.64 -11.44 11.85
N GLY A 232 17.10 -10.34 11.30
CA GLY A 232 17.72 -9.62 10.18
C GLY A 232 17.63 -10.35 8.84
N ASN A 233 16.95 -11.51 8.79
CA ASN A 233 16.77 -12.29 7.58
C ASN A 233 15.63 -11.76 6.72
N TYR A 234 15.63 -12.13 5.44
CA TYR A 234 14.50 -11.85 4.57
C TYR A 234 13.24 -12.57 5.08
N ASN A 235 12.20 -11.81 5.41
CA ASN A 235 10.90 -12.36 5.77
C ASN A 235 10.20 -12.80 4.48
N ALA A 236 10.13 -14.11 4.21
CA ALA A 236 9.55 -14.61 2.97
C ALA A 236 8.00 -14.55 2.97
N ASP A 237 7.39 -14.69 4.15
CA ASP A 237 5.97 -15.00 4.27
C ASP A 237 5.10 -13.78 4.56
N ARG A 238 5.33 -13.09 5.68
CA ARG A 238 4.43 -12.01 6.13
C ARG A 238 4.79 -10.66 5.51
N LYS A 239 6.09 -10.36 5.46
CA LYS A 239 6.64 -9.11 4.91
C LYS A 239 6.01 -7.81 5.44
N GLY A 240 5.37 -7.86 6.60
CA GLY A 240 4.70 -6.72 7.20
C GLY A 240 4.11 -7.05 8.56
N VAL A 241 3.77 -5.99 9.28
CA VAL A 241 3.21 -6.02 10.63
C VAL A 241 1.92 -5.19 10.63
N SER A 242 0.88 -5.70 11.30
CA SER A 242 -0.36 -4.95 11.48
C SER A 242 -0.08 -3.64 12.22
N LEU A 243 -0.64 -2.54 11.71
CA LEU A 243 -0.68 -1.25 12.36
C LEU A 243 -2.13 -0.82 12.44
N THR A 244 -2.63 -0.58 13.65
CA THR A 244 -3.98 -0.05 13.87
C THR A 244 -3.88 1.30 14.57
N LEU A 245 -4.59 2.29 14.06
CA LEU A 245 -4.61 3.64 14.60
C LEU A 245 -6.02 4.08 14.95
N SER A 246 -6.14 4.97 15.93
CA SER A 246 -7.35 5.70 16.23
C SER A 246 -7.01 7.03 16.90
N ALA A 247 -8.00 7.87 17.16
CA ALA A 247 -7.81 9.06 17.99
C ALA A 247 -7.30 8.76 19.41
N LEU A 248 -7.47 7.52 19.88
CA LEU A 248 -7.04 7.11 21.22
C LEU A 248 -5.56 6.70 21.26
N GLY A 249 -4.96 6.37 20.11
CA GLY A 249 -3.56 5.93 20.04
C GLY A 249 -3.27 4.95 18.91
N VAL A 250 -2.16 4.21 19.07
CA VAL A 250 -1.57 3.34 18.05
C VAL A 250 -1.28 1.95 18.60
N GLU A 251 -1.42 0.96 17.73
CA GLU A 251 -1.23 -0.45 18.04
C GLU A 251 -0.41 -1.11 16.94
N ILE A 252 0.61 -1.89 17.30
CA ILE A 252 1.46 -2.63 16.36
C ILE A 252 1.46 -4.13 16.66
N GLY A 253 1.35 -4.94 15.61
CA GLY A 253 1.46 -6.40 15.67
C GLY A 253 0.60 -7.02 16.76
N THR A 254 1.22 -7.73 17.70
CA THR A 254 0.54 -8.34 18.87
C THR A 254 0.66 -7.50 20.14
N SER A 255 1.37 -6.37 20.12
CA SER A 255 1.57 -5.50 21.28
C SER A 255 0.28 -4.81 21.72
N ASP A 256 0.20 -4.47 23.01
CA ASP A 256 -0.93 -3.73 23.55
C ASP A 256 -1.03 -2.31 22.96
N PRO A 257 -2.25 -1.77 22.80
CA PRO A 257 -2.45 -0.41 22.34
C PRO A 257 -1.69 0.60 23.21
N GLN A 258 -0.93 1.47 22.56
CA GLN A 258 -0.26 2.60 23.21
C GLN A 258 -1.13 3.84 23.03
N PRO A 259 -1.33 4.66 24.09
CA PRO A 259 -2.11 5.88 23.99
C PRO A 259 -1.45 6.86 23.01
N HIS A 260 -2.25 7.79 22.48
CA HIS A 260 -1.70 8.86 21.65
C HIS A 260 -0.69 9.69 22.45
N ASP A 261 0.40 10.07 21.78
CA ASP A 261 1.40 10.98 22.31
C ASP A 261 1.45 12.22 21.40
N PRO A 262 1.12 13.42 21.92
CA PRO A 262 1.12 14.66 21.16
C PRO A 262 2.43 14.95 20.41
N GLN A 263 3.57 14.41 20.88
CA GLN A 263 4.85 14.56 20.20
C GLN A 263 4.88 13.85 18.85
N TYR A 264 4.27 12.67 18.76
CA TYR A 264 4.33 11.80 17.58
C TYR A 264 3.11 11.91 16.68
N PHE A 265 1.95 12.32 17.23
CA PHE A 265 0.70 12.50 16.49
C PHE A 265 0.52 13.92 15.93
N LYS A 266 1.50 14.80 16.17
CA LYS A 266 1.48 16.17 15.64
C LYS A 266 1.38 16.15 14.12
N ASP A 267 0.43 16.93 13.59
CA ASP A 267 0.16 17.07 12.14
C ASP A 267 -0.36 15.78 11.45
N GLU A 268 -0.79 14.79 12.23
CA GLU A 268 -1.46 13.60 11.69
C GLU A 268 -2.95 13.86 11.48
N CYS A 269 -3.41 13.74 10.23
CA CYS A 269 -4.81 13.98 9.86
C CYS A 269 -5.53 12.68 9.47
N LEU A 270 -6.85 12.67 9.63
CA LEU A 270 -7.69 11.53 9.30
C LEU A 270 -7.56 11.14 7.82
N SER A 271 -7.64 12.09 6.89
CA SER A 271 -7.60 11.80 5.45
C SER A 271 -6.29 11.10 5.03
N LYS A 272 -5.17 11.45 5.67
CA LYS A 272 -3.86 10.81 5.44
C LYS A 272 -3.93 9.33 5.77
N TRP A 273 -4.42 8.98 6.95
CA TRP A 273 -4.46 7.58 7.40
C TRP A 273 -5.50 6.75 6.64
N LEU A 274 -6.63 7.35 6.25
CA LEU A 274 -7.59 6.67 5.36
C LEU A 274 -6.98 6.40 3.98
N ALA A 275 -6.22 7.36 3.43
CA ALA A 275 -5.53 7.16 2.15
C ALA A 275 -4.42 6.11 2.23
N ILE A 276 -3.67 6.06 3.34
CA ILE A 276 -2.67 5.01 3.58
C ILE A 276 -3.35 3.64 3.72
N SER A 277 -4.47 3.57 4.47
CA SER A 277 -5.22 2.34 4.72
C SER A 277 -5.75 1.68 3.45
N GLY A 278 -6.12 2.47 2.43
CA GLY A 278 -6.56 1.99 1.11
C GLY A 278 -5.49 2.06 0.01
N ALA A 279 -4.19 2.14 0.36
CA ALA A 279 -3.09 2.30 -0.58
C ALA A 279 -2.63 0.97 -1.22
N ALA A 280 -3.54 0.27 -1.91
CA ALA A 280 -3.30 -1.08 -2.45
C ALA A 280 -2.14 -1.17 -3.46
N ALA A 281 -1.90 -0.11 -4.26
CA ALA A 281 -0.79 -0.05 -5.19
C ALA A 281 0.48 0.53 -4.52
N ALA A 282 1.20 -0.29 -3.76
CA ALA A 282 2.42 0.14 -3.05
C ALA A 282 3.66 -0.68 -3.46
N THR A 283 4.87 -0.15 -3.23
CA THR A 283 6.12 -0.88 -3.51
C THR A 283 6.33 -2.02 -2.50
N GLY A 284 5.82 -1.83 -1.29
CA GLY A 284 5.56 -2.87 -0.29
C GLY A 284 4.07 -3.25 -0.29
N MET A 285 3.77 -4.51 -0.63
CA MET A 285 2.42 -5.09 -0.61
C MET A 285 2.35 -6.29 0.35
N GLY A 286 2.98 -6.19 1.53
CA GLY A 286 3.05 -7.29 2.49
C GLY A 286 3.60 -8.57 1.85
N SER A 287 2.93 -9.70 2.07
CA SER A 287 3.33 -11.03 1.53
C SER A 287 3.53 -11.04 0.01
N ARG A 288 2.78 -10.19 -0.71
CA ARG A 288 2.81 -10.07 -2.18
C ARG A 288 3.97 -9.21 -2.70
N THR A 289 4.79 -8.64 -1.82
CA THR A 289 5.93 -7.78 -2.19
C THR A 289 6.95 -8.53 -3.06
N LYS A 290 7.25 -7.96 -4.24
CA LYS A 290 8.26 -8.41 -5.21
C LYS A 290 9.11 -7.21 -5.67
N GLY A 291 10.44 -7.33 -5.59
CA GLY A 291 11.35 -6.21 -5.86
C GLY A 291 11.26 -5.62 -7.28
N GLY A 292 11.02 -6.44 -8.31
CA GLY A 292 10.89 -5.91 -9.67
C GLY A 292 9.61 -5.10 -9.90
N ILE A 293 8.50 -5.48 -9.26
CA ILE A 293 7.25 -4.70 -9.30
C ILE A 293 7.41 -3.41 -8.50
N ALA A 294 8.09 -3.48 -7.35
CA ALA A 294 8.45 -2.30 -6.57
C ALA A 294 9.25 -1.30 -7.41
N ALA A 295 10.24 -1.76 -8.19
CA ALA A 295 11.00 -0.90 -9.09
C ALA A 295 10.10 -0.19 -10.14
N LEU A 296 9.14 -0.90 -10.75
CA LEU A 296 8.20 -0.29 -11.71
C LEU A 296 7.32 0.78 -11.06
N LEU A 297 6.73 0.47 -9.91
CA LEU A 297 5.88 1.40 -9.16
C LEU A 297 6.67 2.61 -8.67
N PHE A 298 7.93 2.39 -8.28
CA PHE A 298 8.83 3.45 -7.85
C PHE A 298 9.18 4.41 -9.00
N ILE A 299 9.62 3.87 -10.14
CA ILE A 299 10.01 4.67 -11.31
C ILE A 299 8.83 5.42 -11.91
N SER A 300 7.66 4.76 -12.00
CA SER A 300 6.45 5.37 -12.56
C SER A 300 5.81 6.42 -11.65
N GLY A 301 6.14 6.44 -10.35
CA GLY A 301 5.49 7.30 -9.36
C GLY A 301 4.05 6.89 -9.01
N LEU A 302 3.50 5.83 -9.63
CA LEU A 302 2.12 5.36 -9.43
C LEU A 302 1.85 4.74 -8.05
N ARG A 303 2.88 4.67 -7.21
CA ARG A 303 2.78 4.14 -5.84
C ARG A 303 1.94 5.03 -4.92
N LEU A 304 1.22 4.37 -4.02
CA LEU A 304 0.36 4.99 -3.00
C LEU A 304 0.89 4.78 -1.58
N GLY A 305 1.86 3.88 -1.36
CA GLY A 305 2.46 3.70 -0.03
C GLY A 305 3.18 4.97 0.44
N TYR A 306 3.33 5.10 1.76
CA TYR A 306 3.70 6.35 2.41
C TYR A 306 4.82 6.13 3.43
N TRP A 307 5.83 6.99 3.38
CA TRP A 307 6.87 7.06 4.42
C TRP A 307 6.41 7.96 5.55
N ASN A 308 6.21 7.39 6.74
CA ASN A 308 5.94 8.16 7.95
C ASN A 308 7.07 8.03 8.97
N LYS A 309 7.26 9.06 9.79
CA LYS A 309 8.02 8.88 11.02
C LYS A 309 7.23 7.92 11.92
N SER A 310 7.97 7.15 12.72
CA SER A 310 7.40 6.27 13.72
C SER A 310 6.46 7.06 14.63
N LEU A 311 5.26 6.53 14.84
CA LEU A 311 4.29 7.09 15.78
C LEU A 311 4.57 6.70 17.23
N LEU A 312 5.58 5.85 17.42
CA LEU A 312 6.05 5.40 18.71
C LEU A 312 7.50 5.86 18.89
N PRO A 313 7.97 6.03 20.14
CA PRO A 313 9.38 6.17 20.39
C PRO A 313 10.13 4.99 19.74
N ALA A 314 11.29 5.29 19.15
CA ALA A 314 12.17 4.25 18.64
C ALA A 314 12.36 3.19 19.73
N PRO A 315 12.41 1.88 19.40
CA PRO A 315 12.57 0.83 20.40
C PRO A 315 13.74 1.17 21.33
N GLY A 316 13.37 1.60 22.54
CA GLY A 316 14.31 2.07 23.54
C GLY A 316 15.06 0.90 24.17
N LYS A 317 16.11 1.23 24.91
CA LYS A 317 16.73 0.29 25.84
C LYS A 317 15.69 -0.08 26.91
N ASN A 318 15.60 -1.36 27.25
CA ASN A 318 14.78 -1.85 28.36
C ASN A 318 15.22 -1.19 29.69
N GLU A 319 14.45 -1.36 30.77
CA GLU A 319 14.81 -0.89 32.13
C GLU A 319 16.19 -1.39 32.62
N GLN A 320 16.70 -2.47 32.01
CA GLN A 320 18.03 -3.04 32.24
C GLN A 320 19.13 -2.49 31.30
N GLY A 321 18.82 -1.52 30.43
CA GLY A 321 19.77 -0.91 29.49
C GLY A 321 20.02 -1.71 28.20
N GLU A 322 19.31 -2.82 27.98
CA GLU A 322 19.45 -3.67 26.79
C GLU A 322 18.58 -3.16 25.62
N GLU A 323 19.17 -3.00 24.43
CA GLU A 323 18.42 -2.62 23.22
C GLU A 323 17.38 -3.70 22.87
N LYS A 324 16.11 -3.30 22.76
CA LYS A 324 15.03 -4.16 22.28
C LYS A 324 15.19 -4.35 20.77
N GLY A 325 15.78 -5.48 20.35
CA GLY A 325 15.90 -5.85 18.94
C GLY A 325 17.30 -6.28 18.52
N ARG A 326 17.49 -6.56 17.23
CA ARG A 326 18.80 -6.93 16.69
C ARG A 326 19.76 -5.74 16.71
N LYS A 327 20.99 -5.95 17.19
CA LYS A 327 22.08 -4.98 17.05
C LYS A 327 22.29 -4.63 15.57
N ARG A 328 22.26 -3.34 15.26
CA ARG A 328 22.54 -2.84 13.91
C ARG A 328 23.97 -3.20 13.51
N THR A 329 24.15 -3.57 12.25
CA THR A 329 25.47 -3.72 11.67
C THR A 329 26.11 -2.34 11.46
N LYS A 330 27.44 -2.27 11.37
CA LYS A 330 28.16 -1.02 11.06
C LYS A 330 27.67 -0.36 9.77
N PHE A 331 27.23 -1.16 8.79
CA PHE A 331 26.65 -0.66 7.55
C PHE A 331 25.30 0.00 7.78
N GLU A 332 24.43 -0.59 8.60
CA GLU A 332 23.12 -0.03 8.94
C GLU A 332 23.24 1.25 9.78
N GLU A 333 24.20 1.30 10.69
CA GLU A 333 24.54 2.52 11.44
C GLU A 333 25.08 3.64 10.52
N TRP A 334 25.82 3.29 9.48
CA TRP A 334 26.27 4.26 8.50
C TRP A 334 25.12 4.71 7.59
N ALA A 335 24.29 3.78 7.12
CA ALA A 335 23.13 4.04 6.26
C ALA A 335 22.05 4.87 6.96
N SER A 336 21.90 4.76 8.29
CA SER A 336 20.98 5.58 9.07
C SER A 336 21.36 7.07 9.09
N ARG A 337 22.63 7.42 8.79
CA ARG A 337 23.05 8.81 8.60
C ARG A 337 22.49 9.45 7.32
N PHE A 338 21.98 8.63 6.40
CA PHE A 338 21.45 9.02 5.10
C PHE A 338 20.03 8.44 4.91
N PRO A 339 19.05 8.82 5.76
CA PRO A 339 17.77 8.14 5.81
C PRO A 339 16.97 8.30 4.51
N ARG A 340 17.04 9.47 3.84
CA ARG A 340 16.41 9.69 2.53
C ARG A 340 16.94 8.72 1.47
N GLN A 341 18.26 8.59 1.36
CA GLN A 341 18.90 7.74 0.34
C GLN A 341 18.62 6.27 0.60
N SER A 342 18.72 5.87 1.87
CA SER A 342 18.38 4.51 2.31
C SER A 342 16.91 4.19 2.03
N ALA A 343 15.98 5.13 2.22
CA ALA A 343 14.57 4.96 1.87
C ALA A 343 14.35 4.85 0.36
N ILE A 344 15.02 5.67 -0.48
CA ILE A 344 14.90 5.61 -1.95
C ILE A 344 15.35 4.25 -2.48
N VAL A 345 16.57 3.83 -2.09
CA VAL A 345 17.13 2.55 -2.54
C VAL A 345 16.32 1.40 -1.96
N GLY A 346 15.97 1.48 -0.67
CA GLY A 346 15.17 0.47 0.01
C GLY A 346 13.82 0.27 -0.66
N GLU A 347 13.09 1.35 -0.93
CA GLU A 347 11.78 1.29 -1.59
C GLU A 347 11.87 0.73 -3.01
N MET A 348 12.84 1.19 -3.80
CA MET A 348 13.05 0.75 -5.20
C MET A 348 13.32 -0.75 -5.31
N PHE A 349 14.04 -1.33 -4.33
CA PHE A 349 14.38 -2.76 -4.30
C PHE A 349 13.53 -3.59 -3.33
N ALA A 350 12.44 -3.02 -2.79
CA ALA A 350 11.59 -3.64 -1.78
C ALA A 350 12.34 -4.14 -0.53
N HIS A 351 13.39 -3.42 -0.13
CA HIS A 351 14.08 -3.59 1.13
C HIS A 351 13.51 -2.60 2.15
N LEU A 352 12.53 -3.07 2.92
CA LEU A 352 11.71 -2.27 3.81
C LEU A 352 12.02 -2.64 5.27
N PRO A 353 12.49 -1.69 6.09
CA PRO A 353 13.10 -1.99 7.38
C PRO A 353 12.11 -2.34 8.50
N GLY A 354 10.82 -2.08 8.32
CA GLY A 354 9.80 -2.30 9.34
C GLY A 354 10.05 -1.56 10.65
N LEU A 355 9.82 -2.25 11.77
CA LEU A 355 9.91 -1.70 13.13
C LEU A 355 11.34 -1.31 13.59
N ASN A 356 12.37 -1.77 12.87
CA ASN A 356 13.78 -1.46 13.18
C ASN A 356 14.21 -0.05 12.74
N SER A 357 13.31 0.74 12.16
CA SER A 357 13.57 2.07 11.64
C SER A 357 12.67 3.11 12.31
N GLU A 358 13.20 4.33 12.49
CA GLU A 358 12.42 5.50 12.91
C GLU A 358 11.48 6.01 11.80
N ASN A 359 11.66 5.51 10.58
CA ASN A 359 10.81 5.81 9.44
C ASN A 359 10.19 4.52 8.93
N TRP A 360 8.88 4.44 8.97
CA TRP A 360 8.10 3.30 8.52
C TRP A 360 7.58 3.53 7.10
N TYR A 361 7.68 2.49 6.27
CA TYR A 361 6.95 2.44 5.01
C TYR A 361 5.61 1.76 5.25
N ILE A 362 4.54 2.53 5.13
CA ILE A 362 3.18 2.11 5.47
C ILE A 362 2.36 2.00 4.20
N SER A 363 1.57 0.93 4.11
CA SER A 363 0.67 0.66 2.98
C SER A 363 -0.70 0.23 3.48
N ASP A 364 -1.54 -0.17 2.52
CA ASP A 364 -2.85 -0.76 2.73
C ASP A 364 -2.90 -1.80 3.87
N GLY A 365 -3.95 -1.73 4.68
CA GLY A 365 -4.20 -2.68 5.76
C GLY A 365 -4.39 -4.11 5.26
N GLY A 366 -4.99 -4.28 4.08
CA GLY A 366 -5.22 -5.56 3.41
C GLY A 366 -3.94 -6.30 3.01
N HIS A 367 -2.80 -5.62 2.95
CA HIS A 367 -1.50 -6.28 2.81
C HIS A 367 -1.11 -7.13 4.04
N PHE A 368 -1.74 -6.87 5.19
CA PHE A 368 -1.66 -7.71 6.38
C PHE A 368 -2.99 -8.40 6.70
N ASP A 369 -4.08 -7.67 6.88
CA ASP A 369 -5.41 -8.20 7.19
C ASP A 369 -6.49 -7.38 6.46
N ASN A 370 -7.11 -7.97 5.44
CA ASN A 370 -8.14 -7.29 4.66
C ASN A 370 -9.52 -7.26 5.37
N THR A 371 -9.65 -7.98 6.49
CA THR A 371 -10.93 -8.06 7.21
C THR A 371 -11.09 -6.97 8.28
N GLY A 372 -9.99 -6.42 8.80
CA GLY A 372 -9.98 -5.51 9.95
C GLY A 372 -10.31 -6.18 11.30
N VAL A 373 -10.62 -7.48 11.30
CA VAL A 373 -11.02 -8.23 12.50
C VAL A 373 -9.82 -8.54 13.39
N TYR A 374 -8.59 -8.59 12.84
CA TYR A 374 -7.40 -8.91 13.60
C TYR A 374 -7.22 -8.02 14.85
N ALA A 375 -7.44 -6.70 14.71
CA ALA A 375 -7.38 -5.75 15.82
C ALA A 375 -8.49 -5.98 16.87
N LEU A 376 -9.67 -6.44 16.44
CA LEU A 376 -10.79 -6.73 17.33
C LEU A 376 -10.55 -8.01 18.14
N LEU A 377 -9.92 -9.03 17.54
CA LEU A 377 -9.56 -10.27 18.23
C LEU A 377 -8.63 -10.01 19.42
N LYS A 378 -7.66 -9.11 19.28
CA LYS A 378 -6.78 -8.70 20.38
C LYS A 378 -7.56 -8.17 21.59
N ARG A 379 -8.68 -7.48 21.34
CA ARG A 379 -9.57 -6.91 22.36
C ARG A 379 -10.55 -7.93 22.98
N ARG A 380 -10.53 -9.19 22.55
CA ARG A 380 -11.39 -10.28 23.05
C ARG A 380 -12.89 -9.94 23.01
N VAL A 381 -13.31 -9.20 21.98
CA VAL A 381 -14.68 -8.70 21.85
C VAL A 381 -15.71 -9.85 21.79
N SER A 382 -16.89 -9.63 22.38
CA SER A 382 -17.93 -10.67 22.47
C SER A 382 -18.67 -10.90 21.15
N LEU A 383 -18.79 -9.86 20.32
CA LEU A 383 -19.51 -9.89 19.05
C LEU A 383 -18.70 -9.11 18.01
N ILE A 384 -18.50 -9.71 16.85
CA ILE A 384 -17.85 -9.14 15.69
C ILE A 384 -18.81 -9.28 14.52
N VAL A 385 -19.07 -8.19 13.82
CA VAL A 385 -19.76 -8.21 12.54
C VAL A 385 -18.75 -7.79 11.48
N LEU A 386 -18.43 -8.69 10.57
CA LEU A 386 -17.49 -8.50 9.47
C LEU A 386 -18.28 -8.33 8.18
N ALA A 387 -18.13 -7.19 7.51
CA ALA A 387 -18.51 -7.05 6.11
C ALA A 387 -17.34 -7.48 5.22
N ASP A 388 -17.42 -8.67 4.60
CA ASP A 388 -16.38 -9.16 3.69
C ASP A 388 -16.61 -8.61 2.28
N CYS A 389 -16.06 -7.43 2.02
CA CYS A 389 -16.18 -6.72 0.74
C CYS A 389 -15.02 -7.00 -0.23
N GLY A 390 -14.20 -8.03 0.02
CA GLY A 390 -13.16 -8.47 -0.91
C GLY A 390 -13.75 -9.15 -2.16
N ALA A 391 -13.10 -8.95 -3.31
CA ALA A 391 -13.51 -9.58 -4.56
C ALA A 391 -13.23 -11.09 -4.53
N ASP A 392 -14.29 -11.89 -4.50
CA ASP A 392 -14.19 -13.35 -4.39
C ASP A 392 -15.23 -14.05 -5.27
N PRO A 393 -15.07 -14.01 -6.61
CA PRO A 393 -16.05 -14.56 -7.54
C PRO A 393 -16.22 -16.08 -7.44
N ALA A 394 -15.26 -16.76 -6.82
CA ALA A 394 -15.28 -18.21 -6.62
C ALA A 394 -15.66 -18.61 -5.18
N TYR A 395 -15.94 -17.65 -4.29
CA TYR A 395 -16.21 -17.89 -2.88
C TYR A 395 -15.13 -18.77 -2.22
N GLY A 396 -13.86 -18.45 -2.48
CA GLY A 396 -12.71 -19.12 -1.88
C GLY A 396 -12.38 -18.64 -0.47
N TYR A 397 -12.93 -17.50 -0.04
CA TYR A 397 -12.77 -16.91 1.29
C TYR A 397 -11.30 -16.69 1.72
N GLU A 398 -10.41 -16.33 0.78
CA GLU A 398 -8.97 -16.17 1.02
C GLU A 398 -8.68 -15.20 2.19
N ASP A 399 -9.41 -14.09 2.28
CA ASP A 399 -9.22 -13.10 3.34
C ASP A 399 -9.63 -13.63 4.73
N VAL A 400 -10.74 -14.36 4.80
CA VAL A 400 -11.23 -14.99 6.03
C VAL A 400 -10.31 -16.14 6.44
N GLU A 401 -9.86 -16.99 5.50
CA GLU A 401 -8.89 -18.05 5.77
C GLU A 401 -7.57 -17.47 6.32
N ASN A 402 -7.10 -16.38 5.70
CA ASN A 402 -5.92 -15.65 6.17
C ASN A 402 -6.09 -15.11 7.59
N LEU A 403 -7.27 -14.59 7.93
CA LEU A 403 -7.61 -14.16 9.29
C LEU A 403 -7.60 -15.35 10.27
N VAL A 404 -8.29 -16.45 9.96
CA VAL A 404 -8.36 -17.67 10.79
C VAL A 404 -6.96 -18.19 11.11
N ARG A 405 -6.10 -18.27 10.09
CA ARG A 405 -4.70 -18.70 10.24
C ARG A 405 -3.90 -17.76 11.13
N LYS A 406 -4.02 -16.45 10.95
CA LYS A 406 -3.30 -15.45 11.78
C LYS A 406 -3.81 -15.44 13.22
N ALA A 407 -5.11 -15.52 13.44
CA ALA A 407 -5.72 -15.59 14.77
C ALA A 407 -5.17 -16.78 15.57
N LYS A 408 -5.04 -17.94 14.92
CA LYS A 408 -4.49 -19.15 15.53
C LYS A 408 -3.00 -19.01 15.87
N ILE A 409 -2.19 -18.47 14.96
CA ILE A 409 -0.74 -18.36 15.15
C ILE A 409 -0.37 -17.26 16.17
N ASP A 410 -1.06 -16.12 16.11
CA ASP A 410 -0.65 -14.92 16.86
C ASP A 410 -1.35 -14.79 18.21
N TYR A 411 -2.61 -15.22 18.30
CA TYR A 411 -3.44 -15.03 19.49
C TYR A 411 -3.91 -16.34 20.13
N ALA A 412 -3.47 -17.50 19.62
CA ALA A 412 -3.99 -18.82 20.02
C ALA A 412 -5.54 -18.86 20.01
N THR A 413 -6.16 -18.09 19.12
CA THR A 413 -7.62 -17.92 19.03
C THR A 413 -8.15 -18.75 17.87
N PHE A 414 -9.21 -19.51 18.12
CA PHE A 414 -9.83 -20.36 17.11
C PHE A 414 -11.14 -19.75 16.61
N ILE A 415 -11.34 -19.77 15.31
CA ILE A 415 -12.58 -19.32 14.67
C ILE A 415 -13.18 -20.54 13.99
N GLU A 416 -14.37 -20.95 14.43
CA GLU A 416 -15.06 -22.15 13.98
C GLU A 416 -16.40 -21.76 13.36
N PHE A 417 -16.59 -22.02 12.07
CA PHE A 417 -17.89 -21.79 11.42
C PHE A 417 -18.94 -22.79 11.92
N VAL A 418 -20.14 -22.27 12.17
CA VAL A 418 -21.24 -22.98 12.81
C VAL A 418 -22.42 -23.02 11.86
N GLY A 419 -22.92 -24.24 11.58
CA GLY A 419 -24.12 -24.42 10.77
C GLY A 419 -25.42 -24.00 11.47
N ASN A 420 -26.45 -23.76 10.67
CA ASN A 420 -27.80 -23.34 11.08
C ASN A 420 -28.45 -24.24 12.16
N THR A 421 -28.10 -25.53 12.21
CA THR A 421 -28.63 -26.51 13.18
C THR A 421 -28.19 -26.27 14.62
N ARG A 422 -27.12 -25.50 14.84
CA ARG A 422 -26.61 -25.15 16.18
C ARG A 422 -27.09 -23.79 16.67
N VAL A 423 -27.95 -23.13 15.89
CA VAL A 423 -28.60 -21.86 16.24
C VAL A 423 -30.02 -22.14 16.69
N GLN A 424 -30.56 -21.30 17.58
CA GLN A 424 -31.96 -21.37 17.97
C GLN A 424 -32.86 -21.29 16.73
N ALA A 425 -33.92 -22.12 16.68
CA ALA A 425 -34.77 -22.28 15.50
C ALA A 425 -35.39 -20.96 14.97
N SER A 426 -35.58 -19.96 15.84
CA SER A 426 -36.07 -18.63 15.45
C SER A 426 -35.08 -17.85 14.58
N PHE A 427 -33.79 -18.12 14.65
CA PHE A 427 -32.73 -17.39 13.94
C PHE A 427 -32.01 -18.24 12.88
N SER A 428 -32.36 -19.53 12.74
CA SER A 428 -31.68 -20.44 11.79
C SER A 428 -31.77 -19.98 10.34
N HIS A 429 -32.84 -19.24 9.98
CA HIS A 429 -33.04 -18.68 8.65
C HIS A 429 -32.09 -17.53 8.29
N LEU A 430 -31.38 -16.96 9.27
CA LEU A 430 -30.43 -15.86 9.06
C LEU A 430 -29.01 -16.35 8.77
N PHE A 431 -28.70 -17.62 9.09
CA PHE A 431 -27.33 -18.12 9.07
C PHE A 431 -27.14 -19.30 8.13
N THR A 432 -26.03 -19.28 7.38
CA THR A 432 -25.58 -20.33 6.47
C THR A 432 -24.10 -20.65 6.74
N THR A 433 -23.55 -21.69 6.09
CA THR A 433 -22.13 -22.02 6.14
C THR A 433 -21.44 -21.63 4.83
N PRO A 434 -20.09 -21.53 4.82
CA PRO A 434 -19.34 -21.23 3.60
C PRO A 434 -19.66 -22.19 2.44
N GLU A 435 -19.93 -23.46 2.73
CA GLU A 435 -20.26 -24.49 1.76
C GLU A 435 -21.69 -24.35 1.21
N THR A 436 -22.66 -24.00 2.06
CA THR A 436 -24.07 -23.88 1.67
C THR A 436 -24.36 -22.58 0.91
N LEU A 437 -23.58 -21.51 1.16
CA LEU A 437 -23.72 -20.22 0.47
C LEU A 437 -23.68 -20.35 -1.07
N THR A 438 -22.90 -21.30 -1.60
CA THR A 438 -22.73 -21.47 -3.05
C THR A 438 -23.63 -22.53 -3.68
N THR A 439 -24.25 -23.38 -2.85
CA THR A 439 -24.98 -24.56 -3.31
C THR A 439 -26.49 -24.41 -3.22
N GLU A 440 -26.99 -23.57 -2.30
CA GLU A 440 -28.42 -23.37 -2.11
C GLU A 440 -28.99 -22.25 -2.99
N PRO A 441 -30.19 -22.44 -3.57
CA PRO A 441 -30.91 -21.37 -4.26
C PRO A 441 -31.49 -20.42 -3.20
N ASN A 442 -30.89 -19.23 -3.05
CA ASN A 442 -31.20 -18.23 -2.02
C ASN A 442 -30.70 -18.61 -0.60
N PRO A 443 -29.37 -18.62 -0.39
CA PRO A 443 -28.80 -18.92 0.91
C PRO A 443 -29.13 -17.81 1.92
N ALA A 444 -29.02 -18.15 3.21
CA ALA A 444 -29.20 -17.17 4.28
C ALA A 444 -28.14 -16.03 4.20
N PRO A 445 -28.48 -14.82 4.66
CA PRO A 445 -27.67 -13.62 4.42
C PRO A 445 -26.30 -13.62 5.13
N PHE A 446 -26.13 -14.40 6.19
CA PHE A 446 -24.94 -14.31 7.04
C PHE A 446 -24.25 -15.65 7.29
N LEU A 447 -22.93 -15.63 7.43
CA LEU A 447 -22.17 -16.75 7.98
C LEU A 447 -21.98 -16.56 9.48
N LEU A 448 -22.12 -17.63 10.25
CA LEU A 448 -21.89 -17.60 11.69
C LEU A 448 -20.63 -18.37 12.05
N ALA A 449 -19.79 -17.76 12.88
CA ALA A 449 -18.64 -18.43 13.48
C ALA A 449 -18.56 -18.14 14.98
N ARG A 450 -18.01 -19.12 15.70
CA ARG A 450 -17.68 -19.02 17.11
C ARG A 450 -16.20 -18.71 17.27
N VAL A 451 -15.88 -17.72 18.09
CA VAL A 451 -14.50 -17.29 18.38
C VAL A 451 -14.11 -17.76 19.78
N VAL A 452 -13.15 -18.68 19.86
CA VAL A 452 -12.66 -19.24 21.13
C VAL A 452 -11.36 -18.55 21.51
N TYR A 453 -11.42 -17.70 22.55
CA TYR A 453 -10.25 -17.02 23.10
C TYR A 453 -9.60 -17.88 24.20
N PRO A 454 -8.25 -17.89 24.34
CA PRO A 454 -7.56 -18.72 25.33
C PRO A 454 -7.90 -18.36 26.78
N ASP A 455 -8.11 -17.06 27.06
CA ASP A 455 -8.29 -16.54 28.42
C ASP A 455 -9.75 -16.25 28.78
N ARG A 456 -10.72 -16.69 27.96
CA ARG A 456 -12.14 -16.39 28.15
C ARG A 456 -12.97 -17.68 28.16
N PRO A 457 -13.76 -17.95 29.22
CA PRO A 457 -14.63 -19.12 29.27
C PRO A 457 -15.75 -19.08 28.23
N GLN A 458 -16.31 -17.89 27.99
CA GLN A 458 -17.37 -17.70 27.02
C GLN A 458 -16.77 -17.37 25.65
N PRO A 459 -17.17 -18.09 24.59
CA PRO A 459 -16.74 -17.76 23.25
C PRO A 459 -17.34 -16.43 22.78
N GLY A 460 -16.60 -15.72 21.93
CA GLY A 460 -17.15 -14.63 21.12
C GLY A 460 -17.92 -15.16 19.92
N VAL A 461 -18.64 -14.26 19.25
CA VAL A 461 -19.42 -14.53 18.04
C VAL A 461 -18.86 -13.68 16.90
N LEU A 462 -18.67 -14.28 15.73
CA LEU A 462 -18.33 -13.61 14.48
C LEU A 462 -19.46 -13.85 13.49
N ILE A 463 -20.07 -12.77 13.01
CA ILE A 463 -21.05 -12.77 11.93
C ILE A 463 -20.34 -12.21 10.70
N VAL A 464 -20.31 -12.98 9.60
CA VAL A 464 -19.73 -12.52 8.33
C VAL A 464 -20.85 -12.23 7.35
N VAL A 465 -20.92 -10.98 6.91
CA VAL A 465 -21.77 -10.50 5.83
C VAL A 465 -20.96 -10.60 4.55
N LYS A 466 -21.15 -11.68 3.79
CA LYS A 466 -20.55 -11.86 2.46
C LYS A 466 -21.56 -11.38 1.42
N PRO A 467 -21.27 -10.36 0.58
CA PRO A 467 -22.18 -9.95 -0.47
C PRO A 467 -22.51 -11.10 -1.41
N HIS A 468 -23.79 -11.40 -1.57
CA HIS A 468 -24.31 -12.37 -2.54
C HIS A 468 -25.76 -11.98 -2.89
N LEU A 469 -26.29 -12.55 -3.95
CA LEU A 469 -27.67 -12.26 -4.37
C LEU A 469 -28.65 -12.98 -3.43
N VAL A 470 -29.57 -12.20 -2.86
CA VAL A 470 -30.70 -12.69 -2.06
C VAL A 470 -31.98 -12.76 -2.91
N GLY A 471 -33.00 -13.48 -2.43
CA GLY A 471 -34.13 -13.91 -3.26
C GLY A 471 -35.01 -12.80 -3.81
N GLN A 472 -35.36 -11.79 -3.01
CA GLN A 472 -36.17 -10.66 -3.47
C GLN A 472 -35.27 -9.44 -3.71
N LEU A 473 -34.96 -9.17 -4.99
CA LEU A 473 -34.19 -8.01 -5.42
C LEU A 473 -35.11 -6.96 -6.07
N PRO A 474 -34.89 -5.67 -5.82
CA PRO A 474 -35.43 -4.58 -6.63
C PRO A 474 -35.07 -4.73 -8.12
N LEU A 475 -35.91 -4.15 -8.99
CA LEU A 475 -35.79 -4.30 -10.45
C LEU A 475 -34.42 -3.85 -10.99
N ASP A 476 -33.90 -2.73 -10.50
CA ASP A 476 -32.61 -2.18 -10.89
C ASP A 476 -31.45 -3.10 -10.51
N VAL A 477 -31.44 -3.63 -9.28
CA VAL A 477 -30.42 -4.58 -8.80
C VAL A 477 -30.49 -5.91 -9.57
N ASP A 478 -31.69 -6.45 -9.78
CA ASP A 478 -31.90 -7.69 -10.56
C ASP A 478 -31.42 -7.55 -12.01
N GLN A 479 -31.75 -6.44 -12.67
CA GLN A 479 -31.31 -6.16 -14.04
C GLN A 479 -29.80 -5.92 -14.11
N TYR A 480 -29.22 -5.25 -13.11
CA TYR A 480 -27.77 -5.07 -13.03
C TYR A 480 -27.05 -6.41 -12.85
N ALA A 481 -27.53 -7.27 -11.95
CA ALA A 481 -26.99 -8.59 -11.70
C ALA A 481 -27.05 -9.49 -12.95
N LYS A 482 -28.16 -9.46 -13.71
CA LYS A 482 -28.31 -10.20 -14.98
C LYS A 482 -27.31 -9.77 -16.05
N LYS A 483 -26.95 -8.48 -16.08
CA LYS A 483 -25.96 -7.93 -17.02
C LYS A 483 -24.51 -8.18 -16.59
N ASN A 484 -24.29 -8.36 -15.29
CA ASN A 484 -22.95 -8.47 -14.69
C ASN A 484 -22.83 -9.78 -13.88
N SER A 485 -22.40 -10.85 -14.54
CA SER A 485 -22.32 -12.20 -13.93
C SER A 485 -21.39 -12.32 -12.73
N VAL A 486 -20.46 -11.38 -12.55
CA VAL A 486 -19.50 -11.35 -11.45
C VAL A 486 -20.04 -10.56 -10.25
N PHE A 487 -21.12 -9.78 -10.40
CA PHE A 487 -21.75 -9.08 -9.29
C PHE A 487 -22.36 -10.06 -8.28
N PRO A 488 -22.21 -9.85 -6.95
CA PRO A 488 -21.57 -8.71 -6.26
C PRO A 488 -20.09 -8.93 -5.89
N GLN A 489 -19.38 -9.81 -6.58
CA GLN A 489 -17.96 -10.16 -6.35
C GLN A 489 -17.01 -9.53 -7.39
N GLN A 490 -17.34 -8.34 -7.90
CA GLN A 490 -16.53 -7.64 -8.90
C GLN A 490 -15.14 -7.26 -8.34
N THR A 491 -14.13 -7.16 -9.23
CA THR A 491 -12.74 -6.92 -8.83
C THR A 491 -12.55 -5.56 -8.16
N THR A 492 -11.76 -5.54 -7.07
CA THR A 492 -11.33 -4.31 -6.38
C THR A 492 -10.29 -3.50 -7.15
N GLY A 493 -9.81 -4.02 -8.29
CA GLY A 493 -8.94 -3.27 -9.20
C GLY A 493 -9.67 -2.12 -9.90
N ASP A 494 -11.00 -2.18 -10.00
CA ASP A 494 -11.83 -1.07 -10.44
C ASP A 494 -12.32 -0.27 -9.21
N GLN A 495 -11.79 0.93 -9.06
CA GLN A 495 -12.13 1.84 -7.95
C GLN A 495 -13.07 2.97 -8.39
N PHE A 496 -13.51 2.97 -9.66
CA PHE A 496 -14.31 4.06 -10.24
C PHE A 496 -15.68 3.54 -10.68
N PHE A 497 -16.50 3.19 -9.68
CA PHE A 497 -17.85 2.71 -9.94
C PHE A 497 -18.65 3.75 -10.73
N ASP A 498 -19.36 3.29 -11.76
CA ASP A 498 -20.41 4.09 -12.37
C ASP A 498 -21.65 4.14 -11.47
N GLU A 499 -22.62 4.98 -11.84
CA GLU A 499 -23.83 5.19 -11.05
C GLU A 499 -24.62 3.90 -10.83
N ALA A 500 -24.74 3.07 -11.86
CA ALA A 500 -25.51 1.83 -11.80
C ALA A 500 -24.84 0.80 -10.88
N GLN A 501 -23.52 0.67 -10.95
CA GLN A 501 -22.73 -0.20 -10.09
C GLN A 501 -22.81 0.26 -8.63
N TRP A 502 -22.61 1.55 -8.37
CA TRP A 502 -22.68 2.09 -7.01
C TRP A 502 -24.06 1.87 -6.38
N GLU A 503 -25.13 2.21 -7.11
CA GLU A 503 -26.50 2.05 -6.61
C GLU A 503 -26.84 0.57 -6.38
N ALA A 504 -26.43 -0.33 -7.28
CA ALA A 504 -26.67 -1.76 -7.10
C ALA A 504 -25.99 -2.33 -5.85
N TYR A 505 -24.74 -1.94 -5.57
CA TYR A 505 -24.04 -2.34 -4.33
C TYR A 505 -24.67 -1.71 -3.09
N HIS A 506 -25.05 -0.44 -3.16
CA HIS A 506 -25.70 0.27 -2.06
C HIS A 506 -27.05 -0.38 -1.69
N GLN A 507 -27.92 -0.62 -2.67
CA GLN A 507 -29.21 -1.28 -2.47
C GLN A 507 -29.05 -2.71 -1.95
N LEU A 508 -28.11 -3.49 -2.49
CA LEU A 508 -27.84 -4.83 -1.98
C LEU A 508 -27.40 -4.81 -0.51
N GLY A 509 -26.54 -3.85 -0.13
CA GLY A 509 -26.12 -3.65 1.25
C GLY A 509 -27.29 -3.30 2.18
N LEU A 510 -28.20 -2.43 1.74
CA LEU A 510 -29.41 -2.08 2.49
C LEU A 510 -30.34 -3.28 2.69
N LEU A 511 -30.53 -4.11 1.66
CA LEU A 511 -31.37 -5.32 1.76
C LEU A 511 -30.80 -6.31 2.78
N LEU A 512 -29.48 -6.56 2.72
CA LEU A 512 -28.79 -7.42 3.68
C LEU A 512 -28.86 -6.85 5.10
N GLY A 513 -28.75 -5.52 5.27
CA GLY A 513 -28.82 -4.88 6.58
C GLY A 513 -30.23 -4.83 7.21
N ASN A 514 -31.29 -4.88 6.39
CA ASN A 514 -32.69 -4.89 6.84
C ASN A 514 -33.24 -6.31 7.12
N SER A 515 -32.52 -7.35 6.71
CA SER A 515 -32.86 -8.76 6.95
C SER A 515 -32.55 -9.15 8.40
#